data_AF-A0AAD1Z9A1-F1
#
_entry.id   AF-A0AAD1Z9A1-F1
#
_cell.length_a   1.000
_cell.length_b   1.000
_cell.length_c   1.000
_cell.angle_alpha   90.00
_cell.angle_beta   90.00
_cell.angle_gamma   90.00
#
_symmetry.space_group_name_H-M   'P 1'
#
loop_
_entity.id
_entity.type
_entity.pdbx_description
1 polymer ?
#
loop_
_entity_poly.entity_id
_entity_poly.type
_entity_poly.pdbx_seq_one_letter_code
_entity_poly.pdbx_strand_id
1 'polypeptide(L)'
;MMVIVARAGDTNPVFDPCSDTKVQRWDGFTFGLAFSSKDSFFFNQTQLSPCDTRLSLSSGSGAEVAVFRPKVDEISLLTINTFNPRKAGGYMVAFAGRQYAARSVPIFVADDTNTVASFTLVLEFKNGILQNLFWKKFGCGSCNGDSFICLNNTDCAIPNSKCKVNGGSMPCDLGIQLAFSGTDKNDNVLNSWYEVGNLRQYSLYALYSDLRNSLTAPFTNLF
;
A
#
# COMPACT_ATOMS: atom_id res chain seq x y z
N MET A 1 8.83 17.28 40.87
CA MET A 1 9.10 17.20 39.42
C MET A 1 8.39 15.96 38.91
N MET A 2 7.22 16.10 38.29
CA MET A 2 6.51 14.95 37.70
C MET A 2 7.19 14.59 36.38
N VAL A 3 7.80 13.41 36.34
CA VAL A 3 8.29 12.83 35.09
C VAL A 3 7.06 12.29 34.36
N ILE A 4 6.56 13.06 33.40
CA ILE A 4 5.58 12.58 32.43
C ILE A 4 6.33 11.61 31.53
N VAL A 5 6.25 10.30 31.83
CA VAL A 5 6.67 9.28 30.88
C VAL A 5 5.65 9.29 29.76
N ALA A 6 5.94 10.01 28.68
CA ALA A 6 5.19 9.89 27.45
C ALA A 6 5.39 8.46 26.92
N ARG A 7 4.49 7.54 27.28
CA ARG A 7 4.39 6.23 26.62
C ARG A 7 3.80 6.44 25.22
N ALA A 8 4.57 7.07 24.34
CA ALA A 8 4.39 6.96 22.90
C ALA A 8 5.01 5.63 22.45
N GLY A 9 4.43 4.51 22.91
CA GLY A 9 5.01 3.19 22.74
C GLY A 9 4.00 2.29 22.08
N ASP A 10 4.29 1.91 20.83
CA ASP A 10 3.62 0.80 20.14
C ASP A 10 3.38 -0.36 21.12
N THR A 11 2.11 -0.68 21.39
CA THR A 11 1.73 -1.74 22.33
C THR A 11 1.43 -3.06 21.64
N ASN A 12 1.50 -3.12 20.31
CA ASN A 12 1.23 -4.31 19.54
C ASN A 12 2.55 -5.08 19.29
N PRO A 13 2.76 -6.29 19.82
CA PRO A 13 4.01 -7.03 19.59
C PRO A 13 4.02 -7.83 18.27
N VAL A 14 2.97 -7.77 17.45
CA VAL A 14 2.79 -8.68 16.31
C VAL A 14 3.45 -8.16 15.04
N PHE A 15 4.59 -8.75 14.64
CA PHE A 15 5.37 -8.39 13.43
C PHE A 15 5.11 -9.30 12.23
N ASP A 16 4.33 -10.37 12.39
CA ASP A 16 3.97 -11.28 11.32
C ASP A 16 2.65 -10.81 10.66
N PRO A 17 2.62 -10.53 9.35
CA PRO A 17 1.38 -10.13 8.67
C PRO A 17 0.33 -11.23 8.67
N CYS A 18 0.70 -12.49 8.89
CA CYS A 18 -0.22 -13.62 8.95
C CYS A 18 -0.71 -13.93 10.37
N SER A 19 -0.40 -13.09 11.36
CA SER A 19 -0.87 -13.26 12.73
C SER A 19 -1.99 -12.28 13.05
N ASP A 20 -3.03 -12.76 13.76
CA ASP A 20 -4.14 -11.92 14.19
C ASP A 20 -3.70 -10.99 15.33
N THR A 21 -4.19 -9.75 15.34
CA THR A 21 -3.89 -8.76 16.38
C THR A 21 -5.04 -7.78 16.59
N LYS A 22 -5.04 -7.12 17.74
CA LYS A 22 -5.97 -6.04 18.11
C LYS A 22 -5.17 -4.79 18.43
N VAL A 23 -5.37 -3.72 17.67
CA VAL A 23 -4.57 -2.48 17.75
C VAL A 23 -5.33 -1.31 18.37
N GLN A 24 -4.61 -0.40 19.01
CA GLN A 24 -5.08 0.95 19.32
C GLN A 24 -4.47 1.98 18.37
N ARG A 25 -5.01 3.20 18.37
CA ARG A 25 -4.38 4.34 17.70
C ARG A 25 -2.91 4.46 18.15
N TRP A 26 -2.02 4.76 17.19
CA TRP A 26 -0.57 4.85 17.36
C TRP A 26 0.20 3.54 17.57
N ASP A 27 -0.46 2.38 17.67
CA ASP A 27 0.22 1.09 17.58
C ASP A 27 0.80 0.90 16.17
N GLY A 28 1.88 0.13 16.06
CA GLY A 28 2.33 -0.38 14.77
C GLY A 28 1.41 -1.50 14.31
N PHE A 29 0.96 -1.47 13.07
CA PHE A 29 0.13 -2.53 12.50
C PHE A 29 0.84 -3.19 11.31
N THR A 30 1.13 -4.48 11.43
CA THR A 30 1.81 -5.22 10.37
C THR A 30 0.81 -5.72 9.33
N PHE A 31 1.07 -5.42 8.07
CA PHE A 31 0.37 -6.02 6.94
C PHE A 31 1.33 -6.29 5.78
N GLY A 32 0.95 -7.20 4.89
CA GLY A 32 1.73 -7.57 3.73
C GLY A 32 1.11 -7.08 2.42
N LEU A 33 1.95 -6.85 1.43
CA LEU A 33 1.60 -6.73 0.02
C LEU A 33 2.22 -7.92 -0.70
N ALA A 34 1.40 -8.77 -1.29
CA ALA A 34 1.84 -9.89 -2.11
C ALA A 34 1.71 -9.53 -3.59
N PHE A 35 2.75 -9.79 -4.37
CA PHE A 35 2.82 -9.58 -5.81
C PHE A 35 2.88 -10.93 -6.51
N SER A 36 1.93 -11.17 -7.41
CA SER A 36 1.84 -12.40 -8.21
C SER A 36 1.01 -12.12 -9.48
N SER A 37 0.85 -13.11 -10.36
CA SER A 37 -0.24 -13.08 -11.33
C SER A 37 -1.61 -13.10 -10.64
N LYS A 38 -2.63 -12.52 -11.30
CA LYS A 38 -3.98 -12.39 -10.74
C LYS A 38 -4.55 -13.73 -10.24
N ASP A 39 -4.41 -14.77 -11.06
CA ASP A 39 -5.04 -16.06 -10.79
C ASP A 39 -4.36 -16.83 -9.65
N SER A 40 -3.10 -16.54 -9.34
CA SER A 40 -2.40 -17.15 -8.20
C SER A 40 -2.99 -16.80 -6.84
N PHE A 41 -3.84 -15.78 -6.75
CA PHE A 41 -4.55 -15.43 -5.52
C PHE A 41 -5.87 -16.19 -5.33
N PHE A 42 -6.22 -17.07 -6.28
CA PHE A 42 -7.48 -17.81 -6.28
C PHE A 42 -7.25 -19.32 -6.20
N PHE A 43 -8.13 -19.98 -5.47
CA PHE A 43 -8.23 -21.43 -5.44
C PHE A 43 -9.70 -21.82 -5.64
N ASN A 44 -10.00 -22.60 -6.68
CA ASN A 44 -11.38 -22.95 -7.06
C ASN A 44 -12.33 -21.73 -7.11
N GLN A 45 -11.92 -20.68 -7.86
CA GLN A 45 -12.67 -19.40 -8.02
C GLN A 45 -12.83 -18.58 -6.74
N THR A 46 -12.33 -19.05 -5.60
CA THR A 46 -12.37 -18.33 -4.33
C THR A 46 -11.03 -17.64 -4.12
N GLN A 47 -11.05 -16.31 -3.96
CA GLN A 47 -9.84 -15.60 -3.57
C GLN A 47 -9.46 -16.01 -2.15
N LEU A 48 -8.23 -16.42 -1.90
CA LEU A 48 -7.74 -16.74 -0.56
C LEU A 48 -6.77 -15.67 -0.06
N SER A 49 -6.50 -15.66 1.24
CA SER A 49 -5.43 -14.83 1.81
C SER A 49 -4.08 -15.33 1.30
N PRO A 50 -3.11 -14.45 0.99
CA PRO A 50 -1.72 -14.83 0.73
C PRO A 50 -1.05 -15.67 1.84
N CYS A 51 -1.60 -15.65 3.06
CA CYS A 51 -1.19 -16.53 4.16
C CYS A 51 -1.70 -17.98 4.04
N ASP A 52 -2.61 -18.26 3.10
CA ASP A 52 -3.19 -19.58 2.90
C ASP A 52 -2.26 -20.47 2.08
N THR A 53 -1.85 -21.60 2.67
CA THR A 53 -0.88 -22.52 2.07
C THR A 53 -1.37 -23.16 0.78
N ARG A 54 -2.68 -23.16 0.51
CA ARG A 54 -3.25 -23.70 -0.73
C ARG A 54 -2.88 -22.90 -1.97
N LEU A 55 -2.53 -21.62 -1.83
CA LEU A 55 -2.15 -20.77 -2.96
C LEU A 55 -0.75 -21.10 -3.52
N SER A 56 0.09 -21.83 -2.79
CA SER A 56 1.45 -22.20 -3.22
C SER A 56 2.30 -21.03 -3.76
N LEU A 57 2.11 -19.82 -3.21
CA LEU A 57 2.74 -18.58 -3.70
C LEU A 57 4.28 -18.62 -3.65
N SER A 58 4.83 -19.26 -2.60
CA SER A 58 6.28 -19.34 -2.36
C SER A 58 7.00 -20.39 -3.22
N SER A 59 6.29 -21.41 -3.70
CA SER A 59 6.88 -22.57 -4.38
C SER A 59 6.51 -22.70 -5.85
N GLY A 60 5.44 -22.03 -6.32
CA GLY A 60 4.91 -22.22 -7.67
C GLY A 60 4.82 -20.97 -8.56
N SER A 61 4.61 -19.78 -7.99
CA SER A 61 4.27 -18.58 -8.79
C SER A 61 5.34 -17.48 -8.82
N GLY A 62 6.46 -17.66 -8.13
CA GLY A 62 7.50 -16.63 -8.02
C GLY A 62 6.99 -15.36 -7.33
N ALA A 63 6.04 -15.50 -6.40
CA ALA A 63 5.44 -14.38 -5.72
C ALA A 63 6.47 -13.64 -4.85
N GLU A 64 6.41 -12.31 -4.88
CA GLU A 64 7.22 -11.45 -4.02
C GLU A 64 6.34 -10.80 -2.97
N VAL A 65 6.89 -10.56 -1.77
CA VAL A 65 6.14 -9.99 -0.66
C VAL A 65 6.90 -8.81 -0.06
N ALA A 66 6.19 -7.70 0.15
CA ALA A 66 6.66 -6.58 0.95
C ALA A 66 5.83 -6.50 2.24
N VAL A 67 6.48 -6.30 3.38
CA VAL A 67 5.81 -6.20 4.69
C VAL A 67 6.02 -4.80 5.24
N PHE A 68 4.94 -4.19 5.68
CA PHE A 68 4.95 -2.86 6.25
C PHE A 68 4.34 -2.85 7.64
N ARG A 69 4.80 -1.89 8.44
CA ARG A 69 4.33 -1.69 9.81
C ARG A 69 4.13 -0.20 10.11
N PRO A 70 3.17 0.47 9.45
CA PRO A 70 2.82 1.85 9.76
C PRO A 70 2.20 1.97 11.17
N LYS A 71 2.18 3.20 11.70
CA LYS A 71 1.40 3.53 12.89
C LYS A 71 -0.07 3.71 12.52
N VAL A 72 -0.94 3.14 13.34
CA VAL A 72 -2.39 3.20 13.14
C VAL A 72 -2.88 4.63 13.28
N ASP A 73 -3.65 5.06 12.27
CA ASP A 73 -4.21 6.40 12.12
C ASP A 73 -3.21 7.53 11.85
N GLU A 74 -1.99 7.17 11.43
CA GLU A 74 -1.01 8.12 10.92
C GLU A 74 -0.98 8.05 9.38
N ILE A 75 -1.24 9.18 8.71
CA ILE A 75 -1.15 9.25 7.25
C ILE A 75 0.28 8.92 6.84
N SER A 76 0.43 7.80 6.14
CA SER A 76 1.73 7.26 5.73
C SER A 76 1.77 7.08 4.22
N LEU A 77 2.90 7.40 3.61
CA LEU A 77 3.20 7.04 2.21
C LEU A 77 4.27 5.94 2.24
N LEU A 78 3.88 4.74 1.82
CA LEU A 78 4.81 3.64 1.64
C LEU A 78 5.42 3.71 0.25
N THR A 79 6.71 3.41 0.14
CA THR A 79 7.40 3.32 -1.13
C THR A 79 8.08 1.97 -1.28
N ILE A 80 7.95 1.37 -2.46
CA ILE A 80 8.72 0.18 -2.85
C ILE A 80 9.62 0.61 -4.00
N ASN A 81 10.92 0.65 -3.74
CA ASN A 81 11.95 0.94 -4.72
C ASN A 81 12.59 -0.36 -5.24
N THR A 82 13.27 -0.28 -6.39
CA THR A 82 14.12 -1.36 -6.95
C THR A 82 13.42 -2.68 -7.29
N PHE A 83 12.10 -2.75 -7.20
CA PHE A 83 11.28 -3.92 -7.49
C PHE A 83 10.64 -3.79 -8.87
N ASN A 84 10.56 -4.90 -9.63
CA ASN A 84 9.87 -4.92 -10.92
C ASN A 84 8.56 -5.71 -10.82
N PRO A 85 7.41 -5.04 -10.59
CA PRO A 85 6.12 -5.70 -10.42
C PRO A 85 5.71 -6.57 -11.61
N ARG A 86 6.18 -6.26 -12.82
CA ARG A 86 5.93 -7.06 -14.02
C ARG A 86 6.49 -8.48 -13.89
N LYS A 87 7.71 -8.62 -13.34
CA LYS A 87 8.37 -9.92 -13.18
C LYS A 87 7.68 -10.79 -12.15
N ALA A 88 7.08 -10.17 -11.14
CA ALA A 88 6.25 -10.84 -10.14
C ALA A 88 4.81 -11.06 -10.61
N GLY A 89 4.47 -10.92 -11.90
CA GLY A 89 3.15 -11.25 -12.44
C GLY A 89 2.13 -10.09 -12.45
N GLY A 90 2.52 -8.89 -12.06
CA GLY A 90 1.81 -7.65 -12.42
C GLY A 90 0.59 -7.28 -11.58
N TYR A 91 0.19 -8.12 -10.60
CA TYR A 91 -0.90 -7.83 -9.68
C TYR A 91 -0.44 -7.81 -8.23
N MET A 92 -1.17 -7.08 -7.40
CA MET A 92 -0.90 -6.92 -5.98
C MET A 92 -2.14 -7.16 -5.13
N VAL A 93 -1.97 -7.84 -4.00
CA VAL A 93 -2.99 -8.03 -2.95
C VAL A 93 -2.41 -7.58 -1.61
N ALA A 94 -3.15 -6.74 -0.89
CA ALA A 94 -2.86 -6.41 0.50
C ALA A 94 -3.52 -7.44 1.41
N PHE A 95 -2.85 -7.85 2.48
CA PHE A 95 -3.36 -8.86 3.40
C PHE A 95 -2.85 -8.67 4.82
N ALA A 96 -3.66 -9.08 5.80
CA ALA A 96 -3.21 -9.32 7.16
C ALA A 96 -4.14 -10.29 7.91
N GLY A 97 -3.60 -10.96 8.93
CA GLY A 97 -4.31 -11.89 9.80
C GLY A 97 -4.42 -13.32 9.24
N ARG A 98 -4.97 -14.22 10.05
CA ARG A 98 -5.17 -15.64 9.71
C ARG A 98 -6.58 -16.11 10.01
N GLN A 99 -7.03 -16.02 11.26
CA GLN A 99 -8.41 -16.35 11.61
C GLN A 99 -9.36 -15.25 11.15
N TYR A 100 -8.95 -13.99 11.31
CA TYR A 100 -9.66 -12.82 10.81
C TYR A 100 -8.92 -12.25 9.59
N ALA A 101 -8.54 -13.14 8.67
CA ALA A 101 -7.75 -12.77 7.50
C ALA A 101 -8.51 -11.79 6.60
N ALA A 102 -8.08 -10.53 6.63
CA ALA A 102 -8.54 -9.51 5.71
C ALA A 102 -7.62 -9.48 4.50
N ARG A 103 -8.21 -9.30 3.32
CA ARG A 103 -7.47 -9.17 2.05
C ARG A 103 -8.18 -8.17 1.15
N SER A 104 -7.41 -7.45 0.37
CA SER A 104 -7.97 -6.63 -0.71
C SER A 104 -8.20 -7.46 -1.96
N VAL A 105 -9.01 -6.92 -2.89
CA VAL A 105 -9.10 -7.48 -4.24
C VAL A 105 -7.76 -7.30 -4.98
N PRO A 106 -7.39 -8.21 -5.90
CA PRO A 106 -6.18 -8.03 -6.70
C PRO A 106 -6.28 -6.77 -7.55
N ILE A 107 -5.27 -5.91 -7.46
CA ILE A 107 -5.18 -4.70 -8.26
C ILE A 107 -4.04 -4.80 -9.27
N PHE A 108 -4.26 -4.28 -10.47
CA PHE A 108 -3.24 -4.20 -11.51
C PHE A 108 -2.16 -3.20 -11.10
N VAL A 109 -0.90 -3.62 -11.27
CA VAL A 109 0.28 -2.79 -10.98
C VAL A 109 1.11 -2.57 -12.23
N ALA A 110 1.42 -3.62 -12.99
CA ALA A 110 2.21 -3.49 -14.21
C ALA A 110 2.01 -4.64 -15.19
N ASP A 111 2.18 -4.36 -16.48
CA ASP A 111 2.32 -5.33 -17.56
C ASP A 111 3.56 -5.00 -18.42
N ASP A 112 3.63 -5.52 -19.65
CA ASP A 112 4.72 -5.22 -20.59
C ASP A 112 4.71 -3.78 -21.11
N THR A 113 3.56 -3.11 -21.06
CA THR A 113 3.32 -1.80 -21.67
C THR A 113 3.26 -0.66 -20.65
N ASN A 114 2.66 -0.88 -19.49
CA ASN A 114 2.26 0.15 -18.55
C ASN A 114 2.50 -0.26 -17.09
N THR A 115 2.76 0.72 -16.24
CA THR A 115 2.91 0.57 -14.79
C THR A 115 2.08 1.64 -14.06
N VAL A 116 1.24 1.23 -13.12
CA VAL A 116 0.55 2.09 -12.16
C VAL A 116 1.45 2.23 -10.93
N ALA A 117 1.91 3.46 -10.66
CA ALA A 117 2.88 3.73 -9.60
C ALA A 117 2.28 4.34 -8.33
N SER A 118 0.99 4.67 -8.30
CA SER A 118 0.35 5.35 -7.17
C SER A 118 -0.94 4.67 -6.77
N PHE A 119 -1.04 4.32 -5.49
CA PHE A 119 -2.19 3.63 -4.91
C PHE A 119 -2.63 4.28 -3.60
N THR A 120 -3.89 4.08 -3.24
CA THR A 120 -4.37 4.35 -1.88
C THR A 120 -5.04 3.11 -1.31
N LEU A 121 -4.58 2.70 -0.14
CA LEU A 121 -5.09 1.57 0.61
C LEU A 121 -5.80 2.08 1.87
N VAL A 122 -7.02 1.61 2.06
CA VAL A 122 -7.81 1.90 3.27
C VAL A 122 -7.85 0.65 4.12
N LEU A 123 -7.41 0.78 5.37
CA LEU A 123 -7.48 -0.26 6.39
C LEU A 123 -8.67 0.05 7.30
N GLU A 124 -9.70 -0.79 7.23
CA GLU A 124 -10.92 -0.65 8.04
C GLU A 124 -10.84 -1.53 9.27
N PHE A 125 -10.87 -0.92 10.45
CA PHE A 125 -10.85 -1.61 11.73
C PHE A 125 -12.21 -1.56 12.41
N LYS A 126 -12.58 -2.66 13.08
CA LYS A 126 -13.72 -2.69 13.98
C LYS A 126 -13.23 -3.18 15.34
N ASN A 127 -13.37 -2.33 16.34
CA ASN A 127 -12.92 -2.57 17.70
C ASN A 127 -11.45 -3.05 17.69
N GLY A 128 -10.58 -2.39 16.90
CA GLY A 128 -9.15 -2.70 16.80
C GLY A 128 -8.78 -3.95 15.99
N ILE A 129 -9.75 -4.67 15.43
CA ILE A 129 -9.50 -5.83 14.54
C ILE A 129 -9.70 -5.40 13.09
N LEU A 130 -8.71 -5.64 12.23
CA LEU A 130 -8.82 -5.36 10.80
C LEU A 130 -9.96 -6.20 10.21
N GLN A 131 -10.91 -5.54 9.56
CA GLN A 131 -12.04 -6.19 8.88
C GLN A 131 -11.81 -6.26 7.38
N ASN A 132 -11.38 -5.13 6.80
CA ASN A 132 -11.29 -5.02 5.35
C ASN A 132 -10.08 -4.19 4.91
N LEU A 133 -9.65 -4.46 3.68
CA LEU A 133 -8.61 -3.75 2.97
C LEU A 133 -9.17 -3.34 1.59
N PHE A 134 -9.25 -2.04 1.32
CA PHE A 134 -9.83 -1.56 0.08
C PHE A 134 -8.85 -0.67 -0.68
N TRP A 135 -8.70 -0.95 -1.97
CA TRP A 135 -8.01 -0.05 -2.89
C TRP A 135 -8.95 1.05 -3.34
N LYS A 136 -8.55 2.30 -3.15
CA LYS A 136 -9.28 3.42 -3.71
C LYS A 136 -8.71 3.77 -5.08
N LYS A 137 -9.58 3.72 -6.10
CA LYS A 137 -9.28 4.26 -7.44
C LYS A 137 -9.72 5.71 -7.51
N PHE A 138 -8.89 6.57 -8.09
CA PHE A 138 -9.19 8.00 -8.24
C PHE A 138 -9.57 8.39 -9.67
N GLY A 139 -9.64 7.41 -10.58
CA GLY A 139 -9.86 7.69 -11.98
C GLY A 139 -8.69 8.45 -12.61
N CYS A 140 -8.90 8.84 -13.86
CA CYS A 140 -7.85 9.46 -14.67
C CYS A 140 -7.72 10.98 -14.47
N GLY A 141 -8.56 11.60 -13.62
CA GLY A 141 -8.41 13.02 -13.27
C GLY A 141 -7.12 13.34 -12.51
N SER A 142 -6.43 12.32 -12.00
CA SER A 142 -5.11 12.43 -11.38
C SER A 142 -3.94 12.35 -12.38
N CYS A 143 -4.20 11.99 -13.65
CA CYS A 143 -3.19 11.94 -14.71
C CYS A 143 -2.89 13.34 -15.24
N ASN A 144 -1.88 13.99 -14.68
CA ASN A 144 -1.45 15.29 -15.14
C ASN A 144 -0.16 15.19 -15.97
N GLY A 145 -0.26 15.52 -17.26
CA GLY A 145 0.86 15.61 -18.19
C GLY A 145 0.96 14.45 -19.19
N ASP A 146 1.73 14.67 -20.26
CA ASP A 146 1.84 13.77 -21.45
C ASP A 146 2.53 12.43 -21.17
N SER A 147 2.97 12.20 -19.94
CA SER A 147 3.65 10.99 -19.49
C SER A 147 2.75 9.95 -18.84
N PHE A 148 1.46 10.25 -18.74
CA PHE A 148 0.49 9.37 -18.15
C PHE A 148 -0.55 8.90 -19.17
N ILE A 149 -0.96 7.65 -19.04
CA ILE A 149 -2.03 7.03 -19.82
C ILE A 149 -3.15 6.63 -18.87
N CYS A 150 -4.37 6.96 -19.25
CA CYS A 150 -5.57 6.54 -18.56
C CYS A 150 -5.93 5.11 -18.98
N LEU A 151 -5.68 4.12 -18.12
CA LEU A 151 -6.05 2.73 -18.37
C LEU A 151 -7.52 2.49 -17.97
N ASN A 152 -8.30 1.96 -18.92
CA ASN A 152 -9.69 1.54 -18.71
C ASN A 152 -10.56 2.61 -18.01
N ASN A 153 -10.28 3.90 -18.25
CA ASN A 153 -10.94 5.03 -17.60
C ASN A 153 -10.93 5.02 -16.05
N THR A 154 -10.04 4.23 -15.44
CA THR A 154 -10.08 3.98 -13.98
C THR A 154 -8.73 4.18 -13.30
N ASP A 155 -7.62 3.85 -13.96
CA ASP A 155 -6.30 3.86 -13.35
C ASP A 155 -5.33 4.73 -14.16
N CYS A 156 -4.52 5.51 -13.44
CA CYS A 156 -3.48 6.34 -14.05
C CYS A 156 -2.17 5.56 -14.13
N ALA A 157 -1.70 5.29 -15.34
CA ALA A 157 -0.50 4.50 -15.58
C ALA A 157 0.57 5.29 -16.31
N ILE A 158 1.81 4.83 -16.18
CA ILE A 158 2.99 5.35 -16.84
C ILE A 158 3.43 4.30 -17.86
N PRO A 159 3.66 4.67 -19.13
CA PRO A 159 4.24 3.76 -20.11
C PRO A 159 5.60 3.27 -19.63
N ASN A 160 5.84 1.96 -19.75
CA ASN A 160 7.07 1.34 -19.25
C ASN A 160 8.34 1.94 -19.88
N SER A 161 8.27 2.41 -21.12
CA SER A 161 9.37 3.09 -21.81
C SER A 161 9.82 4.39 -21.13
N LYS A 162 8.94 5.01 -20.33
CA LYS A 162 9.25 6.23 -19.56
C LYS A 162 9.87 5.92 -18.19
N CYS A 163 9.83 4.67 -17.74
CA CYS A 163 10.38 4.26 -16.45
C CYS A 163 11.90 4.04 -16.50
N LYS A 164 12.62 4.47 -15.46
CA LYS A 164 14.09 4.39 -15.31
C LYS A 164 14.61 2.96 -15.44
N VAL A 165 13.86 1.98 -14.94
CA VAL A 165 14.19 0.55 -15.05
C VAL A 165 14.30 0.09 -16.51
N ASN A 166 13.63 0.77 -17.45
CA ASN A 166 13.67 0.48 -18.88
C ASN A 166 14.38 1.58 -19.70
N GLY A 167 15.21 2.42 -19.06
CA GLY A 167 15.97 3.48 -19.74
C GLY A 167 15.26 4.83 -19.88
N GLY A 168 14.08 5.00 -19.27
CA GLY A 168 13.37 6.29 -19.21
C GLY A 168 13.86 7.22 -18.09
N SER A 169 13.20 8.37 -17.93
CA SER A 169 13.57 9.40 -16.95
C SER A 169 12.76 9.34 -15.64
N MET A 170 11.61 8.65 -15.61
CA MET A 170 10.73 8.60 -14.44
C MET A 170 11.08 7.43 -13.51
N PRO A 171 11.10 7.60 -12.18
CA PRO A 171 11.46 6.51 -11.27
C PRO A 171 10.50 5.30 -11.33
N CYS A 172 9.19 5.55 -11.48
CA CYS A 172 8.14 4.50 -11.44
C CYS A 172 8.16 3.62 -10.18
N ASP A 173 8.70 4.13 -9.07
CA ASP A 173 8.60 3.48 -7.76
C ASP A 173 7.13 3.40 -7.32
N LEU A 174 6.74 2.29 -6.70
CA LEU A 174 5.36 2.14 -6.21
C LEU A 174 5.18 2.97 -4.94
N GLY A 175 4.24 3.90 -4.95
CA GLY A 175 3.78 4.67 -3.81
C GLY A 175 2.40 4.20 -3.37
N ILE A 176 2.26 3.85 -2.08
CA ILE A 176 0.97 3.45 -1.50
C ILE A 176 0.66 4.37 -0.33
N GLN A 177 -0.34 5.23 -0.50
CA GLN A 177 -0.88 6.04 0.58
C GLN A 177 -1.79 5.20 1.46
N LEU A 178 -1.61 5.29 2.77
CA LEU A 178 -2.43 4.61 3.74
C LEU A 178 -3.44 5.55 4.37
N ALA A 179 -4.63 5.00 4.61
CA ALA A 179 -5.68 5.62 5.38
C ALA A 179 -6.33 4.60 6.30
N PHE A 180 -6.80 5.06 7.46
CA PHE A 180 -7.45 4.22 8.45
C PHE A 180 -8.87 4.70 8.69
N SER A 181 -9.78 3.75 8.92
CA SER A 181 -11.19 4.01 9.23
C SER A 181 -11.71 3.06 10.30
N GLY A 182 -12.81 3.45 10.95
CA GLY A 182 -13.50 2.63 11.94
C GLY A 182 -13.02 2.90 13.36
N THR A 183 -12.86 1.86 14.19
CA THR A 183 -12.54 2.00 15.62
C THR A 183 -11.37 1.13 16.06
N ASP A 184 -10.63 1.64 17.05
CA ASP A 184 -9.51 0.96 17.70
C ASP A 184 -9.98 0.03 18.85
N LYS A 185 -9.05 -0.66 19.53
CA LYS A 185 -9.40 -1.63 20.59
C LYS A 185 -10.07 -1.03 21.83
N ASN A 186 -9.97 0.28 21.99
CA ASN A 186 -10.54 1.09 23.07
C ASN A 186 -11.73 1.92 22.56
N ASP A 187 -12.28 1.58 21.39
CA ASP A 187 -13.41 2.26 20.74
C ASP A 187 -13.13 3.72 20.31
N ASN A 188 -11.86 4.12 20.23
CA ASN A 188 -11.50 5.42 19.65
C ASN A 188 -11.66 5.38 18.12
N VAL A 189 -12.23 6.44 17.56
CA VAL A 189 -12.45 6.55 16.11
C VAL A 189 -11.13 6.82 15.38
N LEU A 190 -10.89 6.09 14.29
CA LEU A 190 -9.80 6.30 13.35
C LEU A 190 -10.27 7.26 12.25
N ASN A 191 -9.57 8.39 12.07
CA ASN A 191 -10.05 9.54 11.27
C ASN A 191 -9.22 9.88 10.05
N SER A 192 -8.02 9.31 9.89
CA SER A 192 -7.10 9.63 8.79
C SER A 192 -7.74 9.49 7.40
N TRP A 193 -8.73 8.62 7.21
CA TRP A 193 -9.50 8.55 5.96
C TRP A 193 -10.21 9.86 5.57
N TYR A 194 -10.78 10.58 6.54
CA TYR A 194 -11.42 11.86 6.30
C TYR A 194 -10.39 12.93 5.90
N GLU A 195 -9.20 12.87 6.49
CA GLU A 195 -8.08 13.75 6.18
C GLU A 195 -7.53 13.50 4.76
N VAL A 196 -7.45 12.23 4.33
CA VAL A 196 -7.14 11.90 2.92
C VAL A 196 -8.16 12.51 1.96
N GLY A 197 -9.44 12.61 2.36
CA GLY A 197 -10.48 13.33 1.62
C GLY A 197 -10.13 14.80 1.35
N ASN A 198 -9.55 15.50 2.33
CA ASN A 198 -9.14 16.90 2.22
C ASN A 198 -7.83 17.06 1.45
N LEU A 199 -6.91 16.10 1.59
CA LEU A 199 -5.65 16.06 0.85
C LEU A 199 -5.84 15.85 -0.67
N ARG A 200 -7.00 15.31 -1.12
CA ARG A 200 -7.37 15.15 -2.54
C ARG A 200 -7.38 16.44 -3.36
N GLN A 201 -7.51 17.62 -2.74
CA GLN A 201 -7.53 18.90 -3.47
C GLN A 201 -6.18 19.23 -4.09
N TYR A 202 -5.11 18.64 -3.57
CA TYR A 202 -3.79 18.70 -4.14
C TYR A 202 -3.57 17.37 -4.84
N SER A 203 -3.17 17.36 -6.12
CA SER A 203 -2.71 16.12 -6.76
C SER A 203 -1.61 15.54 -5.86
N LEU A 204 -1.93 14.52 -5.06
CA LEU A 204 -1.04 14.10 -3.97
C LEU A 204 0.26 13.54 -4.52
N TYR A 205 0.23 13.01 -5.75
CA TYR A 205 1.46 12.73 -6.50
C TYR A 205 2.32 13.99 -6.67
N ALA A 206 1.74 15.13 -7.07
CA ALA A 206 2.49 16.39 -7.16
C ALA A 206 3.02 16.81 -5.78
N LEU A 207 2.17 16.85 -4.74
CA LEU A 207 2.56 17.25 -3.39
C LEU A 207 3.68 16.36 -2.79
N TYR A 208 3.58 15.04 -2.99
CA TYR A 208 4.58 14.07 -2.53
C TYR A 208 5.81 13.98 -3.45
N SER A 209 5.67 14.22 -4.76
CA SER A 209 6.81 14.35 -5.66
C SER A 209 7.61 15.61 -5.35
N ASP A 210 6.94 16.71 -4.99
CA ASP A 210 7.54 17.96 -4.57
C ASP A 210 8.18 17.82 -3.19
N LEU A 211 7.53 17.11 -2.25
CA LEU A 211 8.12 16.76 -0.95
C LEU A 211 9.33 15.82 -1.10
N ARG A 212 9.24 14.78 -1.92
CA ARG A 212 10.36 13.88 -2.23
C ARG A 212 11.49 14.70 -2.84
N ASN A 213 11.23 15.48 -3.87
CA ASN A 213 12.22 16.34 -4.51
C ASN A 213 12.82 17.33 -3.50
N SER A 214 12.01 17.94 -2.62
CA SER A 214 12.46 18.86 -1.58
C SER A 214 13.31 18.18 -0.50
N LEU A 215 12.98 16.93 -0.14
CA LEU A 215 13.74 16.13 0.83
C LEU A 215 14.99 15.51 0.23
N THR A 216 15.02 15.18 -1.07
CA THR A 216 16.17 14.53 -1.73
C THR A 216 17.12 15.50 -2.42
N ALA A 217 16.65 16.68 -2.87
CA ALA A 217 17.48 17.69 -3.53
C ALA A 217 18.68 18.20 -2.68
N PRO A 218 18.58 18.32 -1.34
CA PRO A 218 19.73 18.65 -0.50
C PRO A 218 20.78 17.54 -0.45
N PHE A 219 20.38 16.28 -0.66
CA PHE A 219 21.28 15.12 -0.57
C PHE A 219 21.83 14.66 -1.92
N THR A 220 21.32 15.16 -3.04
CA THR A 220 21.86 14.86 -4.38
C THR A 220 23.21 15.53 -4.69
N ASN A 221 23.65 16.49 -3.87
CA ASN A 221 24.99 17.11 -3.98
C ASN A 221 25.98 16.61 -2.92
N LEU A 222 25.63 15.54 -2.18
CA LEU A 222 26.46 14.97 -1.13
C LEU A 222 27.21 13.69 -1.56
N PHE A 223 27.09 13.27 -2.83
CA PHE A 223 27.89 12.21 -3.45
C PHE A 223 28.18 12.55 -4.92
#